data_AF-A0A1M5ZGC5-F1
#
_entry.id   AF-A0A1M5ZGC5-F1
#
_cell.length_a   1.000
_cell.length_b   1.000
_cell.length_c   1.000
_cell.angle_alpha   90.00
_cell.angle_beta   90.00
_cell.angle_gamma   90.00
#
_symmetry.space_group_name_H-M   'P 1'
#
loop_
_entity.id
_entity.type
_entity.pdbx_description
1 polymer ?
#
loop_
_entity_poly.entity_id
_entity_poly.type
_entity_poly.pdbx_seq_one_letter_code
_entity_poly.pdbx_strand_id
1 'polypeptide(L)'
;MFAMAGWNITTKNLRSQIASAIHLIVQMERQEDGKRRMVSISEINGMEGEIITMSEIFKFQRHGMDEEGNVIGNYVATGVVPQCHEQLSKRGLDLPFELFAESYG
;
A
#
# COMPACT_ATOMS: atom_id res chain seq x y z
N MET A 1 -9.27 -17.03 -15.92
CA MET A 1 -8.19 -17.65 -16.73
C MET A 1 -7.80 -16.63 -17.80
N PHE A 2 -6.65 -15.95 -17.69
CA PHE A 2 -6.29 -14.81 -18.56
C PHE A 2 -5.35 -15.18 -19.73
N ALA A 3 -4.71 -16.35 -19.69
CA ALA A 3 -3.66 -16.73 -20.66
C ALA A 3 -4.08 -17.79 -21.71
N MET A 4 -5.33 -18.26 -21.70
CA MET A 4 -5.73 -19.43 -22.52
C MET A 4 -6.36 -19.06 -23.88
N ALA A 5 -6.46 -17.78 -24.23
CA ALA A 5 -7.25 -17.30 -25.37
C ALA A 5 -6.44 -16.94 -26.63
N GLY A 6 -5.16 -17.29 -26.72
CA GLY A 6 -4.36 -17.07 -27.94
C GLY A 6 -4.12 -15.60 -28.30
N TRP A 7 -4.44 -14.65 -27.42
CA TRP A 7 -4.07 -13.24 -27.58
C TRP A 7 -2.63 -13.03 -27.14
N ASN A 8 -1.82 -12.47 -28.04
CA ASN A 8 -0.55 -11.80 -27.71
C ASN A 8 -0.88 -10.53 -26.91
N ILE A 9 -1.30 -10.69 -25.66
CA ILE A 9 -1.41 -9.60 -24.70
C ILE A 9 0.00 -9.08 -24.47
N THR A 10 0.21 -7.82 -24.80
CA THR A 10 1.43 -7.11 -24.43
C THR A 10 1.48 -6.99 -22.91
N THR A 11 2.70 -7.02 -22.35
CA THR A 11 2.94 -6.77 -20.92
C THR A 11 2.33 -5.45 -20.45
N LYS A 12 2.29 -4.45 -21.34
CA LYS A 12 1.57 -3.18 -21.16
C LYS A 12 0.11 -3.38 -20.79
N ASN A 13 -0.62 -4.12 -21.61
CA ASN A 13 -2.07 -4.30 -21.42
C ASN A 13 -2.35 -5.01 -20.10
N LEU A 14 -1.53 -6.01 -19.74
CA LEU A 14 -1.66 -6.67 -18.45
C LEU A 14 -1.42 -5.69 -17.29
N ARG A 15 -0.36 -4.88 -17.33
CA ARG A 15 -0.07 -3.88 -16.30
C ARG A 15 -1.16 -2.82 -16.20
N SER A 16 -1.75 -2.42 -17.32
CA SER A 16 -2.86 -1.48 -17.36
C SER A 16 -4.11 -2.04 -16.68
N GLN A 17 -4.40 -3.32 -16.89
CA GLN A 17 -5.51 -3.99 -16.19
C GLN A 17 -5.24 -4.14 -14.69
N ILE A 18 -3.99 -4.40 -14.29
CA ILE A 18 -3.61 -4.45 -12.87
C ILE A 18 -3.79 -3.07 -12.23
N ALA A 19 -3.25 -2.03 -12.87
CA ALA A 19 -3.27 -0.66 -12.35
C ALA A 19 -4.68 -0.07 -12.26
N SER A 20 -5.62 -0.49 -13.10
CA SER A 20 -7.01 -0.04 -13.04
C SER A 20 -7.88 -0.84 -12.07
N ALA A 21 -7.52 -2.10 -11.78
CA ALA A 21 -8.32 -2.98 -10.92
C ALA A 21 -7.91 -2.91 -9.43
N ILE A 22 -6.63 -2.68 -9.16
CA ILE A 22 -6.09 -2.65 -7.79
C ILE A 22 -5.99 -1.21 -7.31
N HIS A 23 -6.67 -0.90 -6.21
CA HIS A 23 -6.67 0.44 -5.61
C HIS A 23 -5.66 0.55 -4.46
N LEU A 24 -5.72 -0.40 -3.52
CA LEU A 24 -4.88 -0.43 -2.33
C LEU A 24 -4.16 -1.77 -2.22
N ILE A 25 -2.91 -1.73 -1.76
CA ILE A 25 -2.09 -2.89 -1.45
C ILE A 25 -1.72 -2.82 0.02
N VAL A 26 -2.04 -3.88 0.77
CA VAL A 26 -1.61 -4.05 2.17
C VAL A 26 -0.55 -5.14 2.19
N GLN A 27 0.69 -4.73 2.45
CA GLN A 27 1.81 -5.65 2.55
C GLN A 27 1.94 -6.14 3.99
N MET A 28 2.05 -7.46 4.15
CA MET A 28 2.20 -8.14 5.43
C MET A 28 3.48 -8.96 5.43
N GLU A 29 4.25 -8.91 6.51
CA GLU A 29 5.47 -9.69 6.65
C GLU A 29 5.54 -10.40 7.99
N ARG A 30 6.17 -11.57 8.00
CA ARG A 30 6.52 -12.27 9.23
C ARG A 30 7.87 -11.75 9.70
N GLN A 31 7.87 -11.14 10.88
CA GLN A 31 9.06 -10.56 11.48
C GLN A 31 9.86 -11.61 12.26
N GLU A 32 11.07 -11.24 12.70
CA GLU A 32 12.02 -12.13 13.39
C GLU A 32 11.47 -12.68 14.72
N ASP A 33 10.57 -11.94 15.36
CA ASP A 33 9.85 -12.38 16.56
C ASP A 33 8.68 -13.34 16.25
N GLY A 34 8.55 -13.77 15.00
CA GLY A 34 7.54 -14.71 14.52
C GLY A 34 6.15 -14.10 14.30
N LYS A 35 5.92 -12.84 14.66
CA LYS A 35 4.62 -12.15 14.49
C LYS A 35 4.47 -11.63 13.06
N ARG A 36 3.25 -11.70 12.52
CA ARG A 36 2.92 -11.04 11.25
C ARG A 36 2.52 -9.60 11.53
N ARG A 37 3.15 -8.64 10.86
CA ARG A 37 2.83 -7.22 10.95
C ARG A 37 2.50 -6.67 9.57
N MET A 38 1.61 -5.68 9.53
CA MET A 38 1.48 -4.84 8.35
C MET A 38 2.78 -4.04 8.22
N VAL A 39 3.39 -4.01 7.05
CA VAL A 39 4.64 -3.27 6.84
C VAL A 39 4.43 -2.03 5.99
N SER A 40 3.47 -2.09 5.06
CA SER A 40 3.15 -0.99 4.16
C SER A 40 1.69 -1.06 3.74
N ILE A 41 1.05 0.11 3.64
CA ILE A 41 -0.19 0.31 2.90
C ILE A 41 0.13 1.29 1.79
N SER A 42 -0.05 0.86 0.55
CA SER A 42 0.22 1.68 -0.63
C SER A 42 -1.01 1.79 -1.53
N GLU A 43 -1.22 2.95 -2.14
CA GLU A 43 -2.20 3.17 -3.19
C GLU A 43 -1.55 3.09 -4.56
N ILE A 44 -2.24 2.48 -5.51
CA ILE A 44 -1.85 2.48 -6.91
C ILE A 44 -2.33 3.79 -7.53
N ASN A 45 -1.39 4.60 -8.04
CA ASN A 45 -1.70 5.88 -8.68
C ASN A 45 -2.01 5.74 -10.17
N GLY A 46 -1.76 4.55 -10.74
CA GLY A 46 -1.97 4.24 -12.15
C GLY A 46 -0.68 3.82 -12.85
N MET A 47 -0.47 4.33 -14.07
CA MET A 47 0.71 4.01 -14.88
C MET A 47 1.34 5.25 -15.48
N GLU A 48 2.67 5.29 -15.46
CA GLU A 48 3.49 6.20 -16.26
C GLU A 48 4.21 5.39 -17.34
N GLY A 49 3.74 5.51 -18.59
CA GLY A 49 4.22 4.69 -19.70
C GLY A 49 3.95 3.20 -19.50
N GLU A 50 4.96 2.45 -19.07
CA GLU A 50 4.93 0.99 -18.84
C GLU A 50 5.12 0.61 -17.37
N ILE A 51 5.27 1.61 -16.48
CA ILE A 51 5.57 1.43 -15.06
C ILE A 51 4.31 1.72 -14.25
N ILE A 52 3.95 0.80 -13.36
CA ILE A 52 2.88 1.04 -12.39
C ILE A 52 3.44 1.91 -11.28
N THR A 53 2.78 3.03 -11.00
CA THR A 53 3.20 3.96 -9.95
C THR A 53 2.35 3.74 -8.71
N MET A 54 2.97 3.88 -7.54
CA MET A 54 2.31 3.71 -6.25
C MET A 54 2.86 4.69 -5.23
N SER A 55 1.99 5.10 -4.31
CA SER A 55 2.34 5.93 -3.17
C SER A 55 2.09 5.17 -1.88
N GLU A 56 3.09 5.10 -1.01
CA GLU A 56 2.94 4.53 0.32
C GLU A 56 2.24 5.55 1.23
N ILE A 57 1.19 5.12 1.93
CA ILE A 57 0.34 5.94 2.81
C ILE A 57 0.75 5.73 4.27
N PHE A 58 0.92 4.46 4.65
CA PHE A 58 1.34 4.06 5.98
C PHE A 58 2.45 3.04 5.89
N LYS A 59 3.36 3.07 6.86
CA LYS A 59 4.41 2.07 6.99
C LYS A 59 4.67 1.72 8.44
N PHE A 60 5.22 0.54 8.66
CA PHE A 60 5.76 0.15 9.95
C PHE A 60 7.24 0.55 10.04
N GLN A 61 7.57 1.48 10.93
CA GLN A 61 8.94 1.87 11.22
C GLN A 61 9.47 1.05 12.38
N ARG A 62 10.40 0.14 12.08
CA ARG A 62 11.09 -0.65 13.09
C ARG A 62 12.12 0.22 13.83
N HIS A 63 12.11 0.16 15.15
CA HIS A 63 13.10 0.81 16.02
C HIS A 63 14.14 -0.16 16.59
N GLY A 64 13.83 -1.47 16.62
CA GLY A 64 14.79 -2.46 17.09
C GLY A 64 14.13 -3.76 17.52
N MET A 65 14.71 -4.37 18.55
CA MET A 65 14.22 -5.58 19.21
C MET A 65 14.46 -5.41 20.72
N ASP A 66 13.53 -5.90 21.55
CA ASP A 66 13.72 -5.91 23.01
C ASP A 66 14.59 -7.09 23.46
N GLU A 67 14.87 -7.17 24.78
CA GLU A 67 15.67 -8.24 25.38
C GLU A 67 15.02 -9.64 25.25
N GLU A 68 13.71 -9.70 25.03
CA GLU A 68 12.96 -10.94 24.84
C GLU A 68 12.88 -11.37 23.36
N GLY A 69 13.46 -10.57 22.46
CA GLY A 69 13.45 -10.85 21.02
C GLY A 69 12.21 -10.32 20.28
N ASN A 70 11.35 -9.51 20.91
CA ASN A 70 10.20 -8.90 20.26
C ASN A 70 10.62 -7.70 19.41
N VAL A 71 10.06 -7.59 18.20
CA VAL A 71 10.32 -6.42 17.34
C VAL A 71 9.56 -5.20 17.86
N ILE A 72 10.30 -4.13 18.15
CA ILE A 72 9.77 -2.82 18.54
C ILE A 72 9.70 -1.93 17.30
N GLY A 73 8.56 -1.26 17.10
CA GLY A 73 8.33 -0.33 16.01
C GLY A 73 6.98 0.35 16.13
N ASN A 74 6.78 1.40 15.34
CA ASN A 74 5.55 2.18 15.32
C ASN A 74 5.00 2.27 13.89
N TYR A 75 3.68 2.38 13.76
CA TYR A 75 3.06 2.69 12.48
C TYR A 75 3.10 4.20 12.27
N VAL A 76 3.61 4.62 11.12
CA VAL A 76 3.74 6.04 10.76
C VAL A 76 3.04 6.32 9.45
N ALA A 77 2.39 7.49 9.38
CA ALA A 77 1.87 8.03 8.14
C ALA A 77 2.98 8.73 7.37
N THR A 78 2.97 8.62 6.05
CA THR A 78 4.03 9.15 5.16
C THR A 78 3.81 10.60 4.77
N GLY A 79 2.70 11.24 5.17
CA GLY A 79 2.30 12.55 4.68
C GLY A 79 1.48 12.51 3.39
N VAL A 80 1.35 11.34 2.74
CA VAL A 80 0.57 11.21 1.50
C VAL A 80 -0.91 11.05 1.81
N VAL A 81 -1.72 11.98 1.32
CA VAL A 81 -3.18 11.84 1.30
C VAL A 81 -3.57 11.04 0.05
N PRO A 82 -4.23 9.88 0.20
CA PRO A 82 -4.56 9.03 -0.94
C PRO A 82 -5.75 9.57 -1.74
N GLN A 83 -5.77 9.30 -3.04
CA GLN A 83 -6.87 9.68 -3.94
C GLN A 83 -8.18 8.97 -3.56
N CYS A 84 -8.11 7.74 -3.04
CA CYS A 84 -9.28 7.03 -2.56
C CYS A 84 -9.97 7.71 -1.36
N HIS A 85 -9.32 8.66 -0.66
CA HIS A 85 -9.93 9.44 0.42
C HIS A 85 -11.22 10.16 -0.05
N GLU A 86 -11.16 10.82 -1.20
CA GLU A 86 -12.33 11.51 -1.76
C GLU A 86 -13.45 10.52 -2.10
N GLN A 87 -13.10 9.34 -2.62
CA GLN A 87 -14.06 8.29 -2.94
C GLN A 87 -14.70 7.68 -1.69
N LEU A 88 -13.93 7.54 -0.61
CA LEU A 88 -14.41 7.07 0.68
C LEU A 88 -15.38 8.08 1.30
N SER A 89 -15.02 9.37 1.28
CA SER A 89 -15.89 10.46 1.74
C SER A 89 -17.22 10.49 0.99
N LYS A 90 -17.18 10.38 -0.35
CA LYS A 90 -18.39 10.25 -1.20
C LYS A 90 -19.27 9.04 -0.87
N ARG A 91 -18.69 7.99 -0.27
CA ARG A 91 -19.40 6.79 0.19
C ARG A 91 -19.86 6.89 1.66
N GLY A 92 -19.69 8.05 2.29
CA GLY A 92 -20.07 8.30 3.68
C GLY A 92 -19.02 7.85 4.71
N LEU A 93 -17.82 7.49 4.27
CA LEU A 93 -16.69 7.17 5.13
C LEU A 93 -15.81 8.41 5.26
N ASP A 94 -16.13 9.26 6.23
CA ASP A 94 -15.36 10.47 6.50
C ASP A 94 -14.14 10.14 7.35
N LEU A 95 -12.95 10.20 6.74
CA LEU A 95 -11.67 9.97 7.41
C LEU A 95 -11.00 11.32 7.67
N PRO A 96 -10.56 11.63 8.91
CA PRO A 96 -9.88 12.87 9.18
C PRO A 96 -8.54 12.94 8.43
N PHE A 97 -8.23 14.07 7.80
CA PHE A 97 -6.96 14.27 7.06
C PHE A 97 -5.73 14.14 7.95
N GLU A 98 -5.88 14.44 9.24
CA GLU A 98 -4.84 14.31 10.28
C GLU A 98 -4.30 12.88 10.37
N LEU A 99 -5.09 11.87 9.98
CA LEU A 99 -4.64 10.48 9.92
C LEU A 99 -3.45 10.30 8.96
N PHE A 100 -3.37 11.10 7.90
CA PHE A 100 -2.33 11.05 6.89
C PHE A 100 -1.22 12.07 7.12
N ALA A 101 -1.32 12.91 8.15
CA ALA A 101 -0.29 13.88 8.48
C ALA A 101 1.01 13.14 8.83
N GLU A 102 2.13 13.63 8.31
CA GLU A 102 3.44 13.00 8.53
C GLU A 102 3.72 12.89 10.03
N SER A 103 3.77 11.66 10.54
CA SER A 103 4.05 11.41 11.95
C SER A 103 5.56 11.23 12.11
N TYR A 104 6.23 12.25 12.63
CA TYR A 104 7.62 12.13 13.06
C TYR A 104 7.67 11.23 14.31
N GLY A 105 8.32 10.07 14.18
CA GLY A 105 8.65 9.17 15.29
C GLY A 105 9.90 9.60 16.05
#